data_AF-A0AAD4THI3-F1
#
_entry.id   AF-A0AAD4THI3-F1
#
_cell.length_a   1.000
_cell.length_b   1.000
_cell.length_c   1.000
_cell.angle_alpha   90.00
_cell.angle_beta   90.00
_cell.angle_gamma   90.00
#
_symmetry.space_group_name_H-M   'P 1'
#
loop_
_entity.id
_entity.type
_entity.pdbx_description
1 polymer ?
#
loop_
_entity_poly.entity_id
_entity_poly.type
_entity_poly.pdbx_seq_one_letter_code
_entity_poly.pdbx_strand_id
1 'polypeptide(L)'
;MEGDDEITSVMIVDEIYSNGGGEEKRSKPNLSSELLDVEVYAGLYSGRTKVTRLMFVADRCGNQEMKLDALRIAYEEIKKGENTNLFKEVVAKIDGDLGSAYGLDQTWVDTVDRKAE
;
A
#
# COMPACT_ATOMS: atom_id res chain seq x y z
N MET A 1 4.27 -37.59 48.74
CA MET A 1 4.58 -36.92 47.47
C MET A 1 5.25 -35.61 47.85
N GLU A 2 6.50 -35.49 47.42
CA GLU A 2 7.49 -34.40 47.55
C GLU A 2 6.88 -32.98 47.67
N GLY A 3 7.39 -32.06 48.52
CA GLY A 3 8.73 -31.45 48.48
C GLY A 3 8.76 -30.42 47.33
N ASP A 4 9.08 -29.13 47.45
CA ASP A 4 9.97 -28.41 48.35
C ASP A 4 9.69 -26.89 48.23
N ASP A 5 10.25 -26.15 49.18
CA ASP A 5 10.09 -24.73 49.47
C ASP A 5 10.80 -23.73 48.52
N GLU A 6 10.31 -22.48 48.62
CA GLU A 6 11.01 -21.19 48.66
C GLU A 6 12.03 -20.69 47.60
N ILE A 7 11.70 -19.47 47.11
CA ILE A 7 12.53 -18.27 46.88
C ILE A 7 13.83 -18.41 46.08
N THR A 8 13.97 -17.58 45.03
CA THR A 8 15.12 -16.66 44.84
C THR A 8 14.93 -15.79 43.60
N SER A 9 14.58 -14.52 43.83
CA SER A 9 14.96 -13.44 42.93
C SER A 9 16.47 -13.28 43.00
N VAL A 10 17.20 -13.64 41.93
CA VAL A 10 18.55 -13.11 41.65
C VAL A 10 18.71 -12.96 40.13
N MET A 11 18.73 -11.69 39.72
CA MET A 11 19.59 -11.08 38.69
C MET A 11 20.27 -12.00 37.65
N ILE A 12 19.88 -11.81 36.39
CA ILE A 12 20.80 -11.90 35.24
C ILE A 12 20.39 -10.80 34.25
N VAL A 13 20.86 -9.59 34.53
CA VAL A 13 21.15 -8.56 33.53
C VAL A 13 22.62 -8.72 33.10
N ASP A 14 22.91 -8.29 31.88
CA ASP A 14 24.16 -8.40 31.10
C ASP A 14 24.40 -9.80 30.47
N GLU A 15 24.70 -9.96 29.18
CA GLU A 15 25.21 -9.04 28.18
C GLU A 15 25.10 -9.73 26.78
N ILE A 16 24.55 -9.02 25.81
CA ILE A 16 24.93 -8.93 24.38
C ILE A 16 25.47 -10.20 23.66
N TYR A 17 24.73 -10.67 22.64
CA TYR A 17 25.32 -10.89 21.32
C TYR A 17 24.38 -10.36 20.23
N SER A 18 24.73 -9.18 19.70
CA SER A 18 24.44 -8.89 18.30
C SER A 18 25.18 -9.92 17.43
N ASN A 19 24.46 -10.64 16.59
CA ASN A 19 25.02 -11.10 15.32
C ASN A 19 23.94 -11.03 14.25
N GLY A 20 24.09 -10.05 13.36
CA GLY A 20 23.33 -9.97 12.12
C GLY A 20 23.63 -11.17 11.21
N GLY A 21 22.71 -11.44 10.29
CA GLY A 21 22.91 -12.43 9.25
C GLY A 21 21.65 -13.23 8.99
N GLY A 22 20.79 -12.70 8.13
CA GLY A 22 19.60 -13.39 7.69
C GLY A 22 18.63 -12.46 6.99
N GLU A 23 19.02 -11.87 5.86
CA GLU A 23 18.07 -11.42 4.85
C GLU A 23 17.38 -12.64 4.22
N GLU A 24 16.69 -13.44 5.04
CA GLU A 24 15.68 -14.34 4.54
C GLU A 24 14.46 -13.47 4.30
N LYS A 25 14.34 -13.01 3.05
CA LYS A 25 13.08 -12.63 2.44
C LYS A 25 12.10 -13.77 2.74
N ARG A 26 11.41 -13.67 3.88
CA ARG A 26 10.33 -14.58 4.24
C ARG A 26 9.22 -14.26 3.27
N SER A 27 9.32 -14.84 2.08
CA SER A 27 8.26 -14.95 1.08
C SER A 27 7.19 -15.80 1.73
N LYS A 28 6.42 -15.19 2.64
CA LYS A 28 5.10 -15.69 2.98
C LYS A 28 4.39 -15.81 1.64
N PRO A 29 3.85 -16.99 1.27
CA PRO A 29 3.09 -17.09 0.04
C PRO A 29 1.98 -16.04 0.11
N ASN A 30 1.96 -15.12 -0.86
CA ASN A 30 0.94 -14.09 -0.99
C ASN A 30 -0.39 -14.74 -1.44
N LEU A 31 -0.93 -15.66 -0.64
CA LEU A 31 -2.22 -16.32 -0.89
C LEU A 31 -3.36 -15.31 -1.09
N SER A 32 -3.18 -14.06 -0.62
CA SER A 32 -4.17 -12.99 -0.75
C SER A 32 -4.16 -12.28 -2.11
N SER A 33 -3.09 -12.32 -2.91
CA SER A 33 -3.02 -11.55 -4.16
C SER A 33 -3.62 -12.28 -5.37
N GLU A 34 -3.80 -13.61 -5.30
CA GLU A 34 -4.39 -14.37 -6.41
C GLU A 34 -5.92 -14.40 -6.39
N LEU A 35 -6.56 -14.03 -5.28
CA LEU A 35 -8.02 -14.14 -5.09
C LEU A 35 -8.72 -12.79 -4.82
N LEU A 36 -7.97 -11.68 -4.81
CA LEU A 36 -8.54 -10.38 -4.52
C LEU A 36 -9.20 -9.78 -5.78
N ASP A 37 -10.52 -9.68 -5.78
CA ASP A 37 -11.23 -8.84 -6.75
C ASP A 37 -11.09 -7.36 -6.34
N VAL A 38 -10.34 -6.60 -7.15
CA VAL A 38 -10.01 -5.20 -6.86
C VAL A 38 -11.25 -4.31 -6.89
N GLU A 39 -12.18 -4.53 -7.83
CA GLU A 39 -13.36 -3.67 -7.99
C GLU A 39 -14.29 -3.84 -6.79
N VAL A 40 -14.55 -5.09 -6.39
CA VAL A 40 -15.37 -5.40 -5.22
C VAL A 40 -14.73 -4.85 -3.95
N TYR A 41 -13.42 -5.07 -3.78
CA TYR A 41 -12.69 -4.56 -2.62
C TYR A 41 -12.72 -3.02 -2.53
N ALA A 42 -12.51 -2.35 -3.67
CA ALA A 42 -12.58 -0.89 -3.75
C ALA A 42 -13.99 -0.39 -3.43
N GLY A 43 -15.04 -1.08 -3.88
CA GLY A 43 -16.44 -0.74 -3.64
C GLY A 43 -16.80 -0.55 -2.15
N LEU A 44 -16.05 -1.16 -1.24
CA LEU A 44 -16.24 -1.04 0.22
C LEU A 44 -15.75 0.30 0.81
N TYR A 45 -15.03 1.11 0.02
CA TYR A 45 -14.41 2.36 0.46
C TYR A 45 -14.71 3.51 -0.51
N SER A 46 -14.55 4.74 -0.02
CA SER A 46 -14.64 5.96 -0.82
C SER A 46 -13.55 6.95 -0.46
N GLY A 47 -13.33 7.93 -1.33
CA GLY A 47 -12.42 9.05 -1.12
C GLY A 47 -10.99 8.63 -0.82
N ARG A 48 -10.33 9.35 0.10
CA ARG A 48 -8.90 9.16 0.41
C ARG A 48 -8.56 7.73 0.84
N THR A 49 -9.43 7.08 1.62
CA THR A 49 -9.20 5.72 2.09
C THR A 49 -9.19 4.72 0.94
N LYS A 50 -10.11 4.85 -0.02
CA LYS A 50 -10.13 4.04 -1.24
C LYS A 50 -8.82 4.19 -2.01
N VAL A 51 -8.40 5.44 -2.25
CA VAL A 51 -7.14 5.74 -2.95
C VAL A 51 -5.93 5.12 -2.24
N THR A 52 -5.78 5.32 -0.93
CA THR A 52 -4.63 4.76 -0.17
C THR A 52 -4.57 3.25 -0.27
N ARG A 53 -5.72 2.56 -0.14
CA ARG A 53 -5.79 1.11 -0.23
C ARG A 53 -5.44 0.60 -1.63
N LEU A 54 -5.92 1.27 -2.67
CA LEU A 54 -5.61 0.90 -4.07
C LEU A 54 -4.13 1.09 -4.40
N MET A 55 -3.53 2.21 -3.97
CA MET A 55 -2.10 2.44 -4.14
C MET A 55 -1.27 1.37 -3.41
N PHE A 56 -1.69 0.95 -2.22
CA PHE A 56 -1.07 -0.16 -1.50
C PHE A 56 -1.20 -1.49 -2.24
N VAL A 57 -2.38 -1.79 -2.81
CA VAL A 57 -2.58 -3.01 -3.63
C VAL A 57 -1.64 -3.00 -4.83
N ALA A 58 -1.58 -1.89 -5.57
CA ALA A 58 -0.72 -1.74 -6.74
C ALA A 58 0.79 -1.91 -6.42
N ASP A 59 1.23 -1.49 -5.24
CA ASP A 59 2.63 -1.59 -4.81
C ASP A 59 3.02 -2.98 -4.30
N ARG A 60 2.05 -3.83 -3.97
CA ARG A 60 2.28 -5.11 -3.27
C ARG A 60 1.81 -6.33 -4.05
N CYS A 61 0.96 -6.16 -5.05
CA CYS A 61 0.54 -7.28 -5.89
C CYS A 61 1.66 -7.69 -6.85
N GLY A 62 1.84 -8.99 -7.01
CA GLY A 62 2.74 -9.57 -8.03
C GLY A 62 2.04 -9.79 -9.38
N ASN A 63 0.75 -9.46 -9.47
CA ASN A 63 -0.06 -9.63 -10.67
C ASN A 63 -0.24 -8.26 -11.35
N GLN A 64 0.23 -8.16 -12.60
CA GLN A 64 0.21 -6.92 -13.36
C GLN A 64 -1.21 -6.43 -13.69
N GLU A 65 -2.14 -7.33 -14.04
CA GLU A 65 -3.53 -6.96 -14.32
C GLU A 65 -4.18 -6.34 -13.08
N MET A 66 -3.99 -6.97 -11.92
CA MET A 66 -4.47 -6.46 -10.63
C MET A 66 -3.86 -5.09 -10.29
N LYS A 67 -2.56 -4.89 -10.56
CA LYS A 67 -1.90 -3.60 -10.40
C LYS A 67 -2.57 -2.53 -11.25
N LEU A 68 -2.78 -2.83 -12.53
CA LEU A 68 -3.37 -1.89 -13.49
C LEU A 68 -4.82 -1.56 -13.15
N ASP A 69 -5.62 -2.53 -12.71
CA ASP A 69 -6.98 -2.27 -12.23
C ASP A 69 -6.99 -1.39 -10.98
N ALA A 70 -6.09 -1.64 -10.02
CA ALA A 70 -6.00 -0.82 -8.82
C ALA A 70 -5.63 0.64 -9.15
N LEU A 71 -4.67 0.85 -10.06
CA LEU A 71 -4.26 2.18 -10.51
C LEU A 71 -5.35 2.88 -11.31
N ARG A 72 -6.08 2.16 -12.18
CA ARG A 72 -7.23 2.67 -12.93
C ARG A 72 -8.30 3.22 -11.99
N ILE A 73 -8.70 2.43 -11.00
CA ILE A 73 -9.75 2.83 -10.05
C ILE A 73 -9.26 3.99 -9.15
N ALA A 74 -7.98 3.98 -8.76
CA ALA A 74 -7.39 5.06 -7.97
C ALA A 74 -7.40 6.40 -8.74
N TYR A 75 -7.01 6.38 -10.02
CA TYR A 75 -7.05 7.54 -10.91
C TYR A 75 -8.45 8.16 -10.95
N GLU A 76 -9.47 7.34 -11.22
CA GLU A 76 -10.86 7.81 -11.30
C GLU A 76 -11.37 8.35 -9.96
N GLU A 77 -11.02 7.72 -8.84
CA GLU A 77 -11.43 8.21 -7.52
C GLU A 77 -10.74 9.53 -7.16
N ILE A 78 -9.47 9.73 -7.55
CA ILE A 78 -8.72 10.97 -7.33
C ILE A 78 -9.35 12.13 -8.11
N LYS A 79 -9.76 11.91 -9.37
CA LYS A 79 -10.38 12.96 -10.21
C LYS A 79 -11.74 13.45 -9.68
N LYS A 80 -12.36 12.74 -8.73
CA LYS A 80 -13.57 13.20 -8.01
C LYS A 80 -13.25 14.21 -6.90
N GLY A 81 -12.00 14.27 -6.46
CA GLY A 81 -11.50 15.22 -5.47
C GLY A 81 -10.62 16.28 -6.10
N GLU A 82 -9.77 16.90 -5.27
CA GLU A 82 -8.94 18.05 -5.65
C GLU A 82 -7.47 17.86 -5.27
N ASN A 83 -7.04 16.62 -5.02
CA ASN A 83 -5.66 16.34 -4.62
C ASN A 83 -4.77 16.12 -5.86
N THR A 84 -4.20 17.20 -6.38
CA THR A 84 -3.34 17.18 -7.57
C THR A 84 -2.01 16.44 -7.35
N ASN A 85 -1.51 16.38 -6.12
CA ASN A 85 -0.29 15.63 -5.79
C ASN A 85 -0.51 14.11 -5.94
N LEU A 86 -1.62 13.59 -5.41
CA LEU A 86 -1.96 12.17 -5.60
C LEU A 86 -2.24 11.84 -7.06
N PHE A 87 -2.81 12.78 -7.81
CA PHE A 87 -3.03 12.61 -9.24
C PHE A 87 -1.71 12.44 -10.01
N LYS A 88 -0.74 13.32 -9.75
CA LYS A 88 0.61 13.21 -10.33
C LYS A 88 1.29 11.90 -9.95
N GLU A 89 1.14 11.46 -8.69
CA GLU A 89 1.70 10.19 -8.20
C GLU A 89 1.08 8.97 -8.90
N VAL A 90 -0.26 8.89 -9.02
CA VAL A 90 -0.92 7.75 -9.66
C VAL A 90 -0.58 7.68 -11.15
N VAL A 91 -0.52 8.83 -11.84
CA VAL A 91 -0.12 8.88 -13.26
C VAL A 91 1.31 8.39 -13.44
N ALA A 92 2.23 8.80 -12.57
CA ALA A 92 3.61 8.32 -12.61
C ALA A 92 3.71 6.80 -12.38
N LYS A 93 2.87 6.23 -11.51
CA LYS A 93 2.81 4.77 -11.30
C LYS A 93 2.17 3.99 -12.45
N ILE A 94 1.25 4.62 -13.20
CA ILE A 94 0.63 4.04 -14.39
C ILE A 94 1.66 3.92 -15.53
N ASP A 95 2.57 4.89 -15.64
CA ASP A 95 3.70 4.87 -16.59
C ASP A 95 3.30 4.58 -18.06
N GLY A 96 2.07 4.96 -18.42
CA GLY A 96 1.51 4.72 -19.76
C GLY A 96 0.91 3.32 -20.00
N ASP A 97 1.01 2.38 -19.05
CA ASP A 97 0.51 1.00 -19.19
C ASP A 97 -1.01 0.92 -19.46
N LEU A 98 -1.78 1.94 -19.04
CA LEU A 98 -3.22 2.05 -19.28
C LEU A 98 -3.59 2.86 -20.54
N GLY A 99 -2.59 3.34 -21.29
CA GLY A 99 -2.77 4.18 -22.47
C GLY A 99 -3.02 5.66 -22.16
N SER A 100 -3.16 6.46 -23.22
CA SER A 100 -3.17 7.93 -23.13
C SER A 100 -4.35 8.53 -22.35
N ALA A 101 -5.45 7.80 -22.20
CA ALA A 101 -6.62 8.25 -21.45
C ALA A 101 -6.34 8.42 -19.94
N TYR A 102 -5.32 7.71 -19.43
CA TYR A 102 -4.91 7.73 -18.02
C TYR A 102 -3.56 8.46 -17.82
N GLY A 103 -3.20 9.32 -18.77
CA GLY A 103 -2.04 10.19 -18.67
C GLY A 103 -2.26 11.43 -17.80
N LEU A 104 -1.24 12.28 -17.71
CA LEU A 104 -1.32 13.53 -16.95
C LEU A 104 -2.28 14.51 -17.63
N ASP A 105 -3.38 14.82 -16.96
CA ASP A 105 -4.29 15.90 -17.33
C ASP A 105 -3.80 17.23 -16.75
N GLN A 106 -2.87 17.89 -17.46
CA GLN A 106 -2.28 19.15 -17.01
C GLN A 106 -3.33 20.25 -16.82
N THR A 107 -4.32 20.31 -17.71
CA THR A 107 -5.42 21.27 -17.62
C THR A 107 -6.23 21.11 -16.34
N TRP A 108 -6.53 19.87 -15.94
CA TRP A 108 -7.20 19.59 -14.67
C TRP A 108 -6.34 19.99 -13.48
N VAL A 109 -5.05 19.66 -13.49
CA VAL A 109 -4.10 20.05 -12.43
C VAL A 109 -4.10 21.56 -12.24
N ASP A 110 -3.88 22.33 -13.30
CA ASP A 110 -3.80 23.79 -13.24
C ASP A 110 -5.13 24.41 -12.77
N THR A 111 -6.25 23.82 -13.19
CA THR A 111 -7.59 24.27 -12.79
C THR A 111 -7.85 24.06 -11.30
N VAL A 112 -7.44 22.90 -10.76
CA VAL A 112 -7.60 22.57 -9.34
C VAL A 112 -6.64 23.38 -8.49
N ASP A 113 -5.37 23.48 -8.88
CA ASP A 113 -4.36 24.23 -8.12
C ASP A 113 -4.76 25.72 -8.02
N ARG A 114 -5.25 26.35 -9.09
CA ARG A 114 -5.76 27.73 -9.07
C ARG A 114 -6.98 27.94 -8.16
N LYS A 115 -7.80 26.91 -7.91
CA LYS A 115 -8.93 27.02 -6.97
C LYS A 115 -8.48 26.96 -5.51
N ALA A 116 -7.30 26.39 -5.26
CA ALA A 116 -6.73 26.24 -3.92
C ALA A 116 -5.89 27.45 -3.47
N GLU A 117 -5.61 28.40 -4.38
CA GLU A 117 -5.03 29.72 -4.12
C GLU A 117 -6.08 30.73 -3.62
#